data_AF-A0A1R1XDB6-F1
#
_entry.id   AF-A0A1R1XDB6-F1
#
_cell.length_a   1.000
_cell.length_b   1.000
_cell.length_c   1.000
_cell.angle_alpha   90.00
_cell.angle_beta   90.00
_cell.angle_gamma   90.00
#
_symmetry.space_group_name_H-M   'P 1'
#
loop_
_entity.id
_entity.type
_entity.pdbx_description
1 polymer ?
#
loop_
_entity_poly.entity_id
_entity_poly.type
_entity_poly.pdbx_seq_one_letter_code
_entity_poly.pdbx_strand_id
1 'polypeptide(L)'
;MSKLIARSFLNSNLGKASIPGGRVYSTTKSEGDEVQSFVPGKKGYSPQFPPPRNWPAAPKPKKNIKTPDEVPPPSPVQSKSADPNKPAFSYKLEMKKLRYQYYKDSLAKGVERKAMIEKNIELKNIERKKQIAEHLSKTKEYIEKVMSDPYSSYNVLNPQGQTVLSMPSEDGAENKTASVSESNTGEAPTENLLSSSEMPSKKTIKEVNQNLSGSTGKIRPPRVSVSYPIEENKKVAAIRKQRRDAIEAEKKQKRLEDLVNLYHNSSSYITLDNLDYKISEFFSSASGTHYMTLEELVESRHDNGGLITASESLKRTVQLQNALNSTFGHDEKIGLERIIEWSNKKNKLDA
;
A
#
# COMPACT_ATOMS: atom_id res chain seq x y z
N MET A 1 21.69 -47.87 51.64
CA MET A 1 22.94 -47.23 51.15
C MET A 1 22.59 -46.24 50.04
N SER A 2 22.24 -45.02 50.42
CA SER A 2 21.65 -43.98 49.57
C SER A 2 22.70 -42.91 49.24
N LYS A 3 23.17 -42.86 47.99
CA LYS A 3 24.09 -41.81 47.50
C LYS A 3 23.29 -40.61 47.00
N LEU A 4 23.19 -39.58 47.84
CA LEU A 4 22.77 -38.23 47.47
C LEU A 4 23.90 -37.57 46.67
N ILE A 5 23.62 -37.23 45.40
CA ILE A 5 24.54 -36.44 44.56
C ILE A 5 24.10 -34.97 44.65
N ALA A 6 24.75 -34.23 45.54
CA ALA A 6 24.67 -32.77 45.58
C ALA A 6 25.62 -32.20 44.52
N ARG A 7 25.09 -31.45 43.54
CA ARG A 7 25.91 -30.63 42.63
C ARG A 7 25.90 -29.19 43.13
N SER A 8 27.05 -28.77 43.64
CA SER A 8 27.38 -27.41 44.04
C SER A 8 27.49 -26.50 42.80
N PHE A 9 26.65 -25.47 42.76
CA PHE A 9 26.86 -24.29 41.89
C PHE A 9 27.75 -23.31 42.64
N LEU A 10 29.03 -23.19 42.24
CA LEU A 10 29.85 -22.04 42.61
C LEU A 10 30.66 -21.51 41.42
N ASN A 11 30.47 -20.21 41.25
CA ASN A 11 31.13 -19.26 40.37
C ASN A 11 32.66 -19.33 40.40
N SER A 12 33.27 -19.11 39.23
CA SER A 12 34.44 -18.22 39.11
C SER A 12 34.76 -17.99 37.63
N ASN A 13 34.52 -16.76 37.14
CA ASN A 13 35.29 -16.19 36.05
C ASN A 13 35.15 -14.66 36.10
N LEU A 14 35.82 -14.10 37.11
CA LEU A 14 36.20 -12.70 37.16
C LEU A 14 37.39 -12.49 36.22
N GLY A 15 37.30 -11.45 35.38
CA GLY A 15 38.43 -10.60 35.03
C GLY A 15 39.52 -11.16 34.09
N LYS A 16 39.28 -11.08 32.78
CA LYS A 16 40.34 -10.66 31.84
C LYS A 16 39.82 -9.50 31.00
N ALA A 17 40.12 -8.29 31.48
CA ALA A 17 39.98 -7.07 30.72
C ALA A 17 40.99 -7.09 29.57
N SER A 18 40.55 -7.55 28.40
CA SER A 18 41.26 -7.32 27.15
C SER A 18 41.02 -5.87 26.74
N ILE A 19 42.09 -5.08 26.77
CA ILE A 19 42.20 -3.75 26.18
C ILE A 19 41.59 -3.80 24.76
N PRO A 20 40.61 -2.95 24.40
CA PRO A 20 40.18 -2.84 23.03
C PRO A 20 41.27 -2.10 22.25
N GLY A 21 42.13 -2.86 21.57
CA GLY A 21 42.95 -2.33 20.49
C GLY A 21 42.04 -1.59 19.51
N GLY A 22 42.30 -0.29 19.34
CA GLY A 22 41.57 0.57 18.44
C GLY A 22 41.58 -0.02 17.04
N ARG A 23 40.45 -0.59 16.61
CA ARG A 23 40.18 -0.81 15.20
C ARG A 23 40.04 0.56 14.56
N VAL A 24 41.10 1.00 13.92
CA VAL A 24 41.05 2.05 12.91
C VAL A 24 40.17 1.50 11.78
N TYR A 25 38.91 1.93 11.76
CA TYR A 25 38.07 1.77 10.58
C TYR A 25 38.56 2.80 9.56
N SER A 26 39.46 2.39 8.67
CA SER A 26 39.68 3.09 7.41
C SER A 26 38.44 2.87 6.55
N THR A 27 37.43 3.71 6.72
CA THR A 27 36.37 3.86 5.72
C THR A 27 36.98 4.59 4.53
N THR A 28 37.35 3.84 3.49
CA THR A 28 37.43 4.39 2.15
C THR A 28 36.06 4.98 1.84
N LYS A 29 36.00 6.31 1.80
CA LYS A 29 34.80 7.06 1.40
C LYS A 29 34.55 6.71 -0.07
N SER A 30 33.49 5.98 -0.35
CA SER A 30 32.91 5.96 -1.69
C SER A 30 32.30 7.34 -1.93
N GLU A 31 32.87 8.08 -2.88
CA GLU A 31 32.26 9.29 -3.45
C GLU A 31 30.87 8.92 -3.99
N GLY A 32 29.81 9.32 -3.29
CA GLY A 32 28.44 9.15 -3.79
C GLY A 32 27.33 9.03 -2.76
N ASP A 33 27.62 8.56 -1.54
CA ASP A 33 26.56 8.41 -0.52
C ASP A 33 26.41 9.68 0.32
N GLU A 34 25.37 10.43 0.00
CA GLU A 34 24.85 11.64 0.63
C GLU A 34 25.05 11.68 2.16
N VAL A 35 26.09 12.38 2.57
CA VAL A 35 26.31 12.79 3.94
C VAL A 35 25.37 13.96 4.25
N GLN A 36 24.41 13.72 5.16
CA GLN A 36 23.79 14.74 6.02
C GLN A 36 22.91 15.81 5.35
N SER A 37 21.69 15.46 4.91
CA SER A 37 20.63 16.47 4.80
C SER A 37 19.95 16.67 6.16
N PHE A 38 20.48 17.60 6.97
CA PHE A 38 19.66 18.23 8.01
C PHE A 38 18.45 18.83 7.31
N VAL A 39 17.25 18.39 7.69
CA VAL A 39 16.00 18.97 7.21
C VAL A 39 15.40 19.75 8.37
N PRO A 40 15.43 21.09 8.35
CA PRO A 40 14.94 21.91 9.44
C PRO A 40 13.54 21.51 9.88
N GLY A 41 13.40 21.10 11.15
CA GLY A 41 12.12 20.68 11.73
C GLY A 41 11.60 19.31 11.32
N LYS A 42 12.38 18.49 10.59
CA LYS A 42 12.00 17.12 10.22
C LYS A 42 13.03 16.06 10.62
N LYS A 43 14.31 16.25 10.29
CA LYS A 43 15.35 15.21 10.45
C LYS A 43 16.73 15.81 10.74
N GLY A 44 17.50 15.12 11.57
CA GLY A 44 18.89 15.46 11.88
C GLY A 44 19.04 16.53 12.96
N TYR A 45 20.24 16.61 13.54
CA TYR A 45 20.63 17.71 14.40
C TYR A 45 20.92 18.95 13.56
N SER A 46 20.54 20.13 14.07
CA SER A 46 20.89 21.40 13.44
C SER A 46 22.42 21.55 13.39
N PRO A 47 23.00 22.11 12.32
CA PRO A 47 24.44 22.36 12.23
C PRO A 47 25.01 23.16 13.42
N GLN A 48 24.19 24.01 14.05
CA GLN A 48 24.58 24.85 15.18
C GLN A 48 24.46 24.15 16.54
N PHE A 49 23.73 23.02 16.61
CA PHE A 49 23.49 22.28 17.85
C PHE A 49 24.06 20.88 17.69
N PRO A 50 25.33 20.65 18.09
CA PRO A 50 25.94 19.34 17.95
C PRO A 50 25.15 18.29 18.76
N PRO A 51 25.16 17.02 18.33
CA PRO A 51 24.54 15.96 19.10
C PRO A 51 25.20 15.84 20.49
N PRO A 52 24.48 15.29 21.49
CA PRO A 52 25.06 14.99 22.79
C PRO A 52 26.34 14.16 22.67
N ARG A 53 27.25 14.33 23.63
CA ARG A 53 28.51 13.58 23.69
C ARG A 53 28.23 12.06 23.58
N ASN A 54 28.94 11.38 22.67
CA ASN A 54 28.80 9.96 22.32
C ASN A 54 27.60 9.57 21.43
N TRP A 55 26.80 10.53 20.92
CA TRP A 55 25.75 10.26 19.94
C TRP A 55 26.24 10.55 18.52
N PRO A 56 25.97 9.67 17.53
CA PRO A 56 26.30 9.96 16.15
C PRO A 56 25.39 11.07 15.62
N ALA A 57 25.96 12.06 14.92
CA ALA A 57 25.21 13.18 14.33
C ALA A 57 24.19 12.73 13.27
N ALA A 58 24.47 11.60 12.61
CA ALA A 58 23.60 10.99 11.62
C ALA A 58 23.17 9.59 12.07
N PRO A 59 21.95 9.15 11.74
CA PRO A 59 21.58 7.76 11.89
C PRO A 59 22.51 6.89 11.05
N LYS A 60 22.87 5.70 11.55
CA LYS A 60 23.70 4.76 10.80
C LYS A 60 22.98 4.39 9.49
N PRO A 61 23.68 4.40 8.33
CA PRO A 61 23.07 4.01 7.08
C PRO A 61 22.51 2.58 7.21
N LYS A 62 21.33 2.35 6.63
CA LYS A 62 20.75 1.01 6.57
C LYS A 62 21.69 0.17 5.72
N LYS A 63 22.15 -0.97 6.25
CA LYS A 63 22.96 -1.91 5.47
C LYS A 63 22.14 -2.38 4.27
N ASN A 64 22.73 -2.32 3.07
CA ASN A 64 22.09 -2.86 1.88
C ASN A 64 21.82 -4.35 2.08
N ILE A 65 20.68 -4.79 1.54
CA ILE A 65 20.29 -6.21 1.59
C ILE A 65 21.27 -6.95 0.69
N LYS A 66 21.96 -7.94 1.25
CA LYS A 66 22.93 -8.75 0.52
C LYS A 66 22.29 -9.38 -0.70
N THR A 67 22.98 -9.32 -1.83
CA THR A 67 22.59 -10.06 -3.04
C THR A 67 23.02 -11.53 -2.92
N PRO A 68 22.42 -12.44 -3.69
CA PRO A 68 22.84 -13.84 -3.73
C PRO A 68 24.32 -14.02 -4.09
N ASP A 69 24.88 -13.10 -4.87
CA ASP A 69 26.28 -13.13 -5.34
C ASP A 69 27.28 -12.64 -4.29
N GLU A 70 26.83 -11.80 -3.35
CA GLU A 70 27.63 -11.36 -2.20
C GLU A 70 27.73 -12.42 -1.09
N VAL A 71 26.99 -13.53 -1.21
CA VAL A 71 27.11 -14.65 -0.27
C VAL A 71 28.42 -15.35 -0.54
N PRO A 72 29.31 -15.52 0.47
CA PRO A 72 30.56 -16.23 0.27
C PRO A 72 30.30 -17.66 -0.25
N PRO A 73 31.22 -18.22 -1.06
CA PRO A 73 31.08 -19.58 -1.55
C PRO A 73 30.99 -20.57 -0.37
N PRO A 74 30.38 -21.75 -0.58
CA PRO A 74 30.27 -22.74 0.47
C PRO A 74 31.67 -23.11 0.99
N SER A 75 31.79 -23.25 2.31
CA SER A 75 33.06 -23.65 2.95
C SER A 75 33.57 -24.97 2.36
N PRO A 76 34.90 -25.21 2.29
CA PRO A 76 35.47 -26.46 1.77
C PRO A 76 34.99 -27.74 2.49
N VAL A 77 34.44 -27.60 3.70
CA VAL A 77 33.82 -28.71 4.45
C VAL A 77 32.44 -29.05 3.88
N GLN A 78 31.70 -28.06 3.37
CA GLN A 78 30.40 -28.27 2.73
C GLN A 78 30.52 -28.88 1.34
N SER A 79 31.67 -28.79 0.67
CA SER A 79 31.86 -29.46 -0.64
C SER A 79 32.19 -30.95 -0.53
N LYS A 80 32.48 -31.46 0.68
CA LYS A 80 32.74 -32.90 0.89
C LYS A 80 31.46 -33.72 0.76
N SER A 81 31.59 -34.95 0.24
CA SER A 81 30.53 -35.97 0.28
C SER A 81 30.32 -36.44 1.72
N ALA A 82 29.11 -36.94 2.01
CA ALA A 82 28.80 -37.50 3.31
C ALA A 82 29.52 -38.84 3.50
N ASP A 83 30.24 -39.01 4.62
CA ASP A 83 30.88 -40.28 4.98
C ASP A 83 29.83 -41.22 5.59
N PRO A 84 29.58 -42.43 5.03
CA PRO A 84 28.56 -43.35 5.54
C PRO A 84 28.93 -43.92 6.93
N ASN A 85 30.23 -43.93 7.27
CA ASN A 85 30.72 -44.47 8.54
C ASN A 85 30.49 -43.52 9.73
N LYS A 86 30.02 -42.29 9.51
CA LYS A 86 29.82 -41.28 10.56
C LYS A 86 28.47 -40.57 10.41
N PRO A 87 27.35 -41.24 10.75
CA PRO A 87 25.99 -40.74 10.48
C PRO A 87 25.67 -39.40 11.16
N ALA A 88 26.19 -39.17 12.38
CA ALA A 88 25.99 -37.90 13.06
C ALA A 88 26.74 -36.72 12.40
N PHE A 89 27.86 -37.00 11.73
CA PHE A 89 28.63 -35.99 11.01
C PHE A 89 28.02 -35.71 9.64
N SER A 90 27.60 -36.75 8.90
CA SER A 90 26.90 -36.59 7.61
C SER A 90 25.64 -35.76 7.77
N TYR A 91 24.81 -36.05 8.78
CA TYR A 91 23.60 -35.27 9.06
C TYR A 91 23.91 -33.79 9.31
N LYS A 92 24.92 -33.48 10.13
CA LYS A 92 25.33 -32.08 10.38
C LYS A 92 25.82 -31.39 9.11
N LEU A 93 26.53 -32.11 8.26
CA LEU A 93 27.04 -31.60 6.99
C LEU A 93 25.89 -31.33 6.00
N GLU A 94 24.92 -32.24 5.89
CA GLU A 94 23.70 -32.08 5.10
C GLU A 94 22.87 -30.88 5.58
N MET A 95 22.62 -30.77 6.88
CA MET A 95 21.92 -29.62 7.45
C MET A 95 22.65 -28.31 7.17
N LYS A 96 23.98 -28.31 7.17
CA LYS A 96 24.78 -27.13 6.83
C LYS A 96 24.69 -26.77 5.34
N LYS A 97 24.58 -27.76 4.44
CA LYS A 97 24.33 -27.54 3.01
C LYS A 97 22.93 -26.97 2.79
N LEU A 98 21.92 -27.57 3.41
CA LEU A 98 20.51 -27.15 3.30
C LEU A 98 20.32 -25.72 3.78
N ARG A 99 20.88 -25.35 4.94
CA ARG A 99 20.83 -23.96 5.45
C ARG A 99 21.47 -22.96 4.49
N TYR A 100 22.57 -23.34 3.83
CA TYR A 100 23.26 -22.47 2.87
C TYR A 100 22.42 -22.26 1.61
N GLN A 101 21.85 -23.34 1.06
CA GLN A 101 20.93 -23.29 -0.08
C GLN A 101 19.71 -22.42 0.24
N TYR A 102 19.02 -22.69 1.34
CA TYR A 102 17.85 -21.92 1.76
C TYR A 102 18.16 -20.44 1.94
N TYR A 103 19.32 -20.11 2.51
CA TYR A 103 19.75 -18.72 2.66
C TYR A 103 19.97 -18.05 1.31
N LYS A 104 20.64 -18.72 0.36
CA LYS A 104 20.86 -18.20 -0.99
C LYS A 104 19.54 -17.99 -1.74
N ASP A 105 18.64 -18.97 -1.69
CA ASP A 105 17.32 -18.92 -2.32
C ASP A 105 16.43 -17.83 -1.70
N SER A 106 16.48 -17.67 -0.38
CA SER A 106 15.74 -16.61 0.32
C SER A 106 16.21 -15.22 -0.12
N LEU A 107 17.50 -15.03 -0.39
CA LEU A 107 18.02 -13.78 -0.93
C LEU A 107 17.60 -13.58 -2.38
N ALA A 108 17.64 -14.62 -3.22
CA ALA A 108 17.22 -14.55 -4.62
C ALA A 108 15.73 -14.16 -4.73
N LYS A 109 14.85 -14.84 -3.99
CA LYS A 109 13.42 -14.48 -3.88
C LYS A 109 13.21 -13.06 -3.35
N GLY A 110 14.08 -12.60 -2.45
CA GLY A 110 14.06 -11.23 -1.94
C GLY A 110 14.35 -10.19 -3.03
N VAL A 111 15.31 -10.46 -3.92
CA VAL A 111 15.64 -9.62 -5.07
C VAL A 111 14.50 -9.62 -6.09
N GLU A 112 13.98 -10.80 -6.45
CA GLU A 112 12.84 -10.94 -7.36
C GLU A 112 11.62 -10.17 -6.87
N ARG A 113 11.27 -10.31 -5.59
CA ARG A 113 10.13 -9.59 -4.99
C ARG A 113 10.31 -8.08 -5.09
N LYS A 114 11.51 -7.57 -4.84
CA LYS A 114 11.79 -6.13 -4.97
C LYS A 114 11.64 -5.67 -6.42
N ALA A 115 12.18 -6.41 -7.37
CA ALA A 115 12.04 -6.10 -8.79
C ALA A 115 10.56 -6.09 -9.24
N MET A 116 9.73 -7.02 -8.75
CA MET A 116 8.29 -7.00 -9.02
C MET A 116 7.59 -5.78 -8.40
N ILE A 117 7.96 -5.41 -7.17
CA ILE A 117 7.41 -4.22 -6.50
C ILE A 117 7.76 -2.96 -7.28
N GLU A 118 9.01 -2.83 -7.72
CA GLU A 118 9.50 -1.70 -8.51
C GLU A 118 8.74 -1.58 -9.85
N LYS A 119 8.62 -2.67 -10.61
CA LYS A 119 7.82 -2.72 -11.83
C LYS A 119 6.36 -2.31 -11.60
N ASN A 120 5.74 -2.78 -10.50
CA ASN A 120 4.37 -2.41 -10.16
C ASN A 120 4.23 -0.92 -9.82
N ILE A 121 5.22 -0.33 -9.16
CA ILE A 121 5.25 1.11 -8.86
C ILE A 121 5.39 1.91 -10.16
N GLU A 122 6.25 1.49 -11.07
CA GLU A 122 6.43 2.11 -12.39
C GLU A 122 5.13 2.10 -13.20
N LEU A 123 4.45 0.96 -13.29
CA LEU A 123 3.16 0.84 -13.98
C LEU A 123 2.11 1.78 -13.40
N LYS A 124 1.97 1.84 -12.07
CA LYS A 124 1.04 2.77 -11.40
C LYS A 124 1.40 4.24 -11.65
N ASN A 125 2.70 4.56 -11.72
CA ASN A 125 3.15 5.92 -12.03
C ASN A 125 2.83 6.30 -13.48
N ILE A 126 2.96 5.37 -14.42
CA ILE A 126 2.57 5.58 -15.82
C ILE A 126 1.06 5.81 -15.92
N GLU A 127 0.26 5.00 -15.24
CA GLU A 127 -1.20 5.15 -15.19
C GLU A 127 -1.61 6.51 -14.61
N ARG A 128 -1.03 6.91 -13.48
CA ARG A 128 -1.27 8.22 -12.87
C ARG A 128 -0.90 9.36 -13.83
N LYS A 129 0.22 9.25 -14.56
CA LYS A 129 0.62 10.26 -15.56
C LYS A 129 -0.41 10.36 -16.70
N LYS A 130 -0.94 9.22 -17.17
CA LYS A 130 -2.00 9.19 -18.19
C LYS A 130 -3.29 9.86 -17.68
N GLN A 131 -3.72 9.55 -16.47
CA GLN A 131 -4.91 10.16 -15.85
C GLN A 131 -4.75 11.68 -15.69
N ILE A 132 -3.57 12.15 -15.27
CA ILE A 132 -3.27 13.58 -15.18
C ILE A 132 -3.32 14.23 -16.55
N ALA A 133 -2.72 13.60 -17.58
CA ALA A 133 -2.73 14.12 -18.94
C ALA A 133 -4.15 14.21 -19.52
N GLU A 134 -4.98 13.19 -19.30
CA GLU A 134 -6.39 13.17 -19.72
C GLU A 134 -7.23 14.23 -18.99
N HIS A 135 -6.99 14.41 -17.68
CA HIS A 135 -7.64 15.50 -16.95
C HIS A 135 -7.23 16.86 -17.50
N LEU A 136 -5.93 17.05 -17.80
CA LEU A 136 -5.44 18.29 -18.40
C LEU A 136 -6.04 18.55 -19.79
N SER A 137 -6.20 17.53 -20.65
CA SER A 137 -6.85 17.69 -21.95
C SER A 137 -8.32 18.07 -21.80
N LYS A 138 -9.08 17.39 -20.93
CA LYS A 138 -10.47 17.73 -20.62
C LYS A 138 -10.62 19.16 -20.11
N THR A 139 -9.71 19.61 -19.24
CA THR A 139 -9.75 21.01 -18.76
C THR A 139 -9.45 22.01 -19.87
N LYS A 140 -8.54 21.69 -20.80
CA LYS A 140 -8.25 22.54 -21.96
C LYS A 140 -9.44 22.63 -22.90
N GLU A 141 -10.05 21.49 -23.24
CA GLU A 141 -11.26 21.41 -24.07
C GLU A 141 -12.42 22.18 -23.42
N TYR A 142 -12.60 22.04 -22.10
CA TYR A 142 -13.60 22.80 -21.37
C TYR A 142 -13.34 24.31 -21.44
N ILE A 143 -12.09 24.75 -21.18
CA ILE A 143 -11.71 26.16 -21.28
C ILE A 143 -11.93 26.69 -22.70
N GLU A 144 -11.52 25.95 -23.72
CA GLU A 144 -11.70 26.32 -25.13
C GLU A 144 -13.19 26.44 -25.50
N LYS A 145 -14.02 25.50 -25.04
CA LYS A 145 -15.48 25.57 -25.21
C LYS A 145 -16.09 26.77 -24.49
N VAL A 146 -15.67 27.05 -23.27
CA VAL A 146 -16.14 28.18 -22.45
C VAL A 146 -15.68 29.53 -23.02
N MET A 147 -14.49 29.58 -23.63
CA MET A 147 -13.95 30.78 -24.27
C MET A 147 -14.51 31.03 -25.67
N SER A 148 -14.88 29.98 -26.41
CA SER A 148 -15.49 30.11 -27.74
C SER A 148 -16.99 30.38 -27.69
N ASP A 149 -17.67 29.99 -26.61
CA ASP A 149 -19.10 30.27 -26.42
C ASP A 149 -19.31 31.77 -26.06
N PRO A 150 -19.96 32.57 -26.94
CA PRO A 150 -20.22 33.98 -26.66
C PRO A 150 -21.19 34.19 -25.49
N TYR A 151 -21.98 33.16 -25.12
CA TYR A 151 -22.95 33.20 -24.01
C TYR A 151 -22.47 32.48 -22.74
N SER A 152 -21.22 32.02 -22.73
CA SER A 152 -20.60 31.46 -21.54
C SER A 152 -20.49 32.51 -20.43
N SER A 153 -20.70 32.09 -19.17
CA SER A 153 -20.59 32.97 -18.00
C SER A 153 -19.26 33.72 -17.89
N TYR A 154 -18.20 33.23 -18.54
CA TYR A 154 -16.89 33.87 -18.58
C TYR A 154 -16.81 35.02 -19.59
N ASN A 155 -17.49 34.90 -20.73
CA ASN A 155 -17.53 35.91 -21.79
C ASN A 155 -18.70 36.89 -21.63
N VAL A 156 -19.72 36.50 -20.88
CA VAL A 156 -20.92 37.31 -20.66
C VAL A 156 -20.65 38.49 -19.72
N LEU A 157 -19.56 38.55 -18.95
CA LEU A 157 -19.23 39.74 -18.15
C LEU A 157 -17.94 40.41 -18.63
N ASN A 158 -18.05 41.67 -19.06
CA ASN A 158 -16.88 42.56 -19.11
C ASN A 158 -16.29 42.74 -17.69
N PRO A 159 -15.01 43.13 -17.51
CA PRO A 159 -14.43 43.42 -16.20
C PRO A 159 -15.17 44.53 -15.40
N GLN A 160 -16.09 45.26 -16.06
CA GLN A 160 -17.00 46.22 -15.43
C GLN A 160 -18.38 45.63 -15.04
N GLY A 161 -18.59 44.32 -15.20
CA GLY A 161 -19.81 43.64 -14.78
C GLY A 161 -21.02 43.76 -15.71
N GLN A 162 -20.85 44.35 -16.91
CA GLN A 162 -21.93 44.52 -17.90
C GLN A 162 -21.99 43.33 -18.87
N THR A 163 -23.21 42.95 -19.24
CA THR A 163 -23.49 41.82 -20.14
C THR A 163 -23.47 42.20 -21.61
N VAL A 164 -22.89 41.37 -22.48
CA VAL A 164 -22.85 41.62 -23.95
C VAL A 164 -24.27 41.80 -24.54
N LEU A 165 -25.29 41.19 -23.92
CA LEU A 165 -26.71 41.33 -24.25
C LEU A 165 -27.34 42.68 -23.86
N SER A 166 -26.64 43.53 -23.11
CA SER A 166 -27.12 44.87 -22.70
C SER A 166 -26.62 46.02 -23.57
N MET A 167 -25.85 45.73 -24.62
CA MET A 167 -25.57 46.69 -25.68
C MET A 167 -26.68 46.53 -26.74
N PRO A 168 -27.67 47.44 -26.84
CA PRO A 168 -28.52 47.48 -28.02
C PRO A 168 -27.62 47.71 -29.24
N SER A 169 -27.77 46.88 -30.28
CA SER A 169 -27.18 47.17 -31.59
C SER A 169 -27.72 48.53 -32.04
N GLU A 170 -26.91 49.57 -31.95
CA GLU A 170 -27.16 50.82 -32.64
C GLU A 170 -26.88 50.61 -34.12
N ASP A 171 -27.84 50.00 -34.81
CA ASP A 171 -28.02 50.27 -36.23
C ASP A 171 -28.51 51.73 -36.35
N GLY A 172 -27.57 52.65 -36.57
CA GLY A 172 -27.90 54.01 -36.99
C GLY A 172 -27.00 55.13 -36.49
N ALA A 173 -25.71 55.15 -36.87
CA ALA A 173 -24.96 56.40 -36.94
C ALA A 173 -23.84 56.32 -38.00
N GLU A 174 -24.17 56.74 -39.22
CA GLU A 174 -23.18 57.15 -40.21
C GLU A 174 -22.42 58.40 -39.72
N ASN A 175 -21.09 58.32 -39.58
CA ASN A 175 -20.11 59.13 -40.33
C ASN A 175 -18.74 59.29 -39.62
N LYS A 176 -17.68 58.90 -40.36
CA LYS A 176 -16.36 59.57 -40.54
C LYS A 176 -15.40 59.61 -39.32
N THR A 177 -14.12 59.23 -39.39
CA THR A 177 -13.10 59.39 -40.45
C THR A 177 -11.88 58.47 -40.26
N ALA A 178 -11.18 58.19 -41.38
CA ALA A 178 -9.73 57.99 -41.56
C ALA A 178 -9.13 56.63 -41.15
N SER A 179 -8.91 55.74 -42.12
CA SER A 179 -7.62 55.49 -42.82
C SER A 179 -6.74 54.51 -42.04
N VAL A 180 -6.34 53.35 -42.56
CA VAL A 180 -5.44 53.17 -43.72
C VAL A 180 -5.53 51.69 -44.17
N SER A 181 -5.54 51.52 -45.50
CA SER A 181 -5.23 50.39 -46.39
C SER A 181 -4.67 49.09 -45.80
N GLU A 182 -5.22 47.92 -46.18
CA GLU A 182 -4.86 47.10 -47.37
C GLU A 182 -3.40 46.61 -47.36
N SER A 183 -3.18 45.34 -47.00
CA SER A 183 -2.95 44.20 -47.91
C SER A 183 -1.59 44.24 -48.63
N ASN A 184 -0.68 43.32 -48.30
CA ASN A 184 -0.44 42.16 -49.15
C ASN A 184 0.71 41.28 -48.67
N THR A 185 0.48 40.00 -48.92
CA THR A 185 1.37 38.84 -48.95
C THR A 185 2.68 39.03 -49.71
N GLY A 186 3.73 38.35 -49.21
CA GLY A 186 4.57 37.51 -50.08
C GLY A 186 6.00 38.00 -50.37
N GLU A 187 6.93 37.16 -49.92
CA GLU A 187 8.26 36.88 -50.53
C GLU A 187 9.47 37.78 -50.21
N ALA A 188 10.51 37.09 -49.72
CA ALA A 188 11.93 37.44 -49.65
C ALA A 188 12.52 37.62 -51.09
N PRO A 189 13.79 38.02 -51.33
CA PRO A 189 14.94 38.04 -50.42
C PRO A 189 15.95 39.21 -50.63
N THR A 190 17.14 39.04 -50.02
CA THR A 190 18.47 39.58 -50.35
C THR A 190 18.91 40.99 -49.91
N GLU A 191 19.97 40.94 -49.09
CA GLU A 191 21.21 41.72 -49.16
C GLU A 191 21.34 43.10 -48.47
N ASN A 192 22.12 43.02 -47.39
CA ASN A 192 23.37 43.75 -47.14
C ASN A 192 23.38 45.13 -46.45
N LEU A 193 24.17 45.11 -45.36
CA LEU A 193 25.11 46.11 -44.84
C LEU A 193 24.67 47.06 -43.72
N LEU A 194 25.17 46.69 -42.52
CA LEU A 194 25.84 47.51 -41.48
C LEU A 194 25.02 48.65 -40.81
N SER A 195 25.23 49.06 -39.55
CA SER A 195 26.15 48.71 -38.45
C SER A 195 25.83 49.68 -37.31
N SER A 196 25.64 49.19 -36.09
CA SER A 196 26.02 49.78 -34.77
C SER A 196 25.11 49.18 -33.69
N SER A 197 25.59 48.27 -32.83
CA SER A 197 26.47 48.49 -31.67
C SER A 197 25.83 49.33 -30.57
N GLU A 198 25.18 48.67 -29.61
CA GLU A 198 25.41 48.93 -28.17
C GLU A 198 24.78 47.84 -27.29
N MET A 199 25.61 47.17 -26.48
CA MET A 199 25.20 46.17 -25.50
C MET A 199 25.04 46.81 -24.11
N PRO A 200 23.92 46.60 -23.39
CA PRO A 200 23.82 46.98 -21.99
C PRO A 200 24.57 45.99 -21.09
N SER A 201 25.41 46.54 -20.21
CA SER A 201 26.34 45.85 -19.34
C SER A 201 25.69 45.15 -18.13
N LYS A 202 26.20 43.96 -17.80
CA LYS A 202 25.68 43.01 -16.77
C LYS A 202 25.98 43.39 -15.31
N LYS A 203 25.99 44.67 -14.91
CA LYS A 203 26.36 45.05 -13.54
C LYS A 203 25.25 45.65 -12.66
N THR A 204 24.03 45.85 -13.16
CA THR A 204 22.98 46.57 -12.41
C THR A 204 21.80 45.70 -11.94
N ILE A 205 21.90 44.37 -11.96
CA ILE A 205 20.79 43.46 -11.57
C ILE A 205 21.00 42.78 -10.21
N LYS A 206 22.19 42.90 -9.59
CA LYS A 206 22.49 42.21 -8.32
C LYS A 206 22.16 42.98 -7.05
N GLU A 207 21.95 44.30 -7.10
CA GLU A 207 21.77 45.11 -5.88
C GLU A 207 20.31 45.48 -5.58
N VAL A 208 19.37 45.33 -6.52
CA VAL A 208 17.94 45.60 -6.28
C VAL A 208 17.20 44.40 -5.65
N ASN A 209 17.75 43.19 -5.75
CA ASN A 209 17.10 41.97 -5.22
C ASN A 209 17.44 41.64 -3.75
N GLN A 210 18.25 42.44 -3.05
CA GLN A 210 18.62 42.17 -1.66
C GLN A 210 17.73 42.88 -0.61
N ASN A 211 16.89 43.85 -1.00
CA ASN A 211 16.02 44.57 -0.06
C ASN A 211 14.58 44.04 0.03
N LEU A 212 14.24 42.95 -0.67
CA LEU A 212 12.94 42.26 -0.58
C LEU A 212 13.00 40.89 0.12
N SER A 213 14.14 40.52 0.69
CA SER A 213 14.30 39.30 1.51
C SER A 213 14.00 39.59 2.99
N GLY A 214 12.87 40.24 3.27
CA GLY A 214 12.28 40.23 4.60
C GLY A 214 11.85 38.81 4.96
N SER A 215 12.14 38.39 6.19
CA SER A 215 11.92 37.06 6.76
C SER A 215 10.84 36.21 6.06
N THR A 216 11.24 35.07 5.48
CA THR A 216 10.31 34.00 5.08
C THR A 216 9.83 33.25 6.32
N GLY A 217 9.11 33.95 7.20
CA GLY A 217 8.23 33.31 8.17
C GLY A 217 7.26 32.44 7.37
N LYS A 218 7.21 31.14 7.68
CA LYS A 218 6.30 30.18 7.03
C LYS A 218 4.89 30.78 7.00
N ILE A 219 4.48 31.32 5.85
CA ILE A 219 3.13 31.83 5.64
C ILE A 219 2.23 30.61 5.83
N ARG A 220 1.42 30.64 6.90
CA ARG A 220 0.44 29.57 7.13
C ARG A 220 -0.47 29.53 5.90
N PRO A 221 -0.76 28.35 5.34
CA PRO A 221 -1.71 28.27 4.24
C PRO A 221 -3.00 29.00 4.66
N PRO A 222 -3.64 29.73 3.74
CA PRO A 222 -4.85 30.48 4.06
C PRO A 222 -5.85 29.56 4.72
N ARG A 223 -6.44 30.01 5.83
CA ARG A 223 -7.50 29.28 6.51
C ARG A 223 -8.71 29.25 5.59
N VAL A 224 -8.84 28.21 4.77
CA VAL A 224 -10.01 28.00 3.91
C VAL A 224 -11.15 27.56 4.81
N SER A 225 -12.05 28.49 5.13
CA SER A 225 -13.35 28.15 5.69
C SER A 225 -14.25 27.75 4.52
N VAL A 226 -14.38 26.45 4.29
CA VAL A 226 -15.34 25.94 3.30
C VAL A 226 -16.71 26.02 3.95
N SER A 227 -17.51 27.02 3.57
CA SER A 227 -18.92 27.08 3.92
C SER A 227 -19.67 26.14 2.99
N TYR A 228 -20.16 25.03 3.53
CA TYR A 228 -21.03 24.13 2.77
C TYR A 228 -22.48 24.61 2.92
N PRO A 229 -23.25 24.70 1.83
CA PRO A 229 -24.68 24.98 1.89
C PRO A 229 -25.41 24.02 2.83
N ILE A 230 -26.34 24.55 3.64
CA ILE A 230 -27.08 23.79 4.66
C ILE A 230 -27.80 22.58 4.04
N GLU A 231 -28.33 22.73 2.83
CA GLU A 231 -29.03 21.67 2.12
C GLU A 231 -28.12 20.52 1.69
N GLU A 232 -26.92 20.84 1.22
CA GLU A 232 -25.92 19.83 0.85
C GLU A 232 -25.47 19.05 2.09
N ASN A 233 -25.23 19.75 3.20
CA ASN A 233 -24.92 19.12 4.49
C ASN A 233 -26.04 18.18 4.97
N LYS A 234 -27.32 18.54 4.79
CA LYS A 234 -28.46 17.66 5.10
C LYS A 234 -28.45 16.39 4.24
N LYS A 235 -28.20 16.51 2.93
CA LYS A 235 -28.09 15.36 2.02
C LYS A 235 -26.93 14.45 2.41
N VAL A 236 -25.76 15.01 2.68
CA VAL A 236 -24.57 14.26 3.11
C VAL A 236 -24.82 13.57 4.45
N ALA A 237 -25.52 14.22 5.39
CA ALA A 237 -25.90 13.62 6.67
C ALA A 237 -26.87 12.45 6.48
N ALA A 238 -27.87 12.58 5.60
CA ALA A 238 -28.80 11.51 5.28
C ALA A 238 -28.07 10.30 4.66
N ILE A 239 -27.14 10.52 3.74
CA ILE A 239 -26.30 9.45 3.15
C ILE A 239 -25.45 8.76 4.22
N ARG A 240 -24.84 9.52 5.13
CA ARG A 240 -24.06 8.95 6.26
C ARG A 240 -24.93 8.09 7.16
N LYS A 241 -26.17 8.52 7.43
CA LYS A 241 -27.14 7.76 8.22
C LYS A 241 -27.52 6.47 7.49
N GLN A 242 -27.93 6.55 6.23
CA GLN A 242 -28.30 5.38 5.42
C GLN A 242 -27.17 4.34 5.37
N ARG A 243 -25.91 4.77 5.20
CA ARG A 243 -24.76 3.86 5.22
C ARG A 243 -24.56 3.19 6.58
N ARG A 244 -24.78 3.92 7.68
CA ARG A 244 -24.70 3.36 9.03
C ARG A 244 -25.79 2.31 9.25
N ASP A 245 -27.02 2.65 8.88
CA ASP A 245 -28.19 1.77 9.02
C ASP A 245 -28.01 0.50 8.17
N ALA A 246 -27.45 0.63 6.95
CA ALA A 246 -27.13 -0.52 6.09
C ALA A 246 -26.07 -1.46 6.71
N ILE A 247 -24.99 -0.90 7.28
CA ILE A 247 -23.95 -1.69 7.98
C ILE A 247 -24.53 -2.38 9.22
N GLU A 248 -25.41 -1.70 9.95
CA GLU A 248 -26.08 -2.29 11.11
C GLU A 248 -27.04 -3.42 10.72
N ALA A 249 -27.78 -3.25 9.62
CA ALA A 249 -28.64 -4.29 9.05
C ALA A 249 -27.85 -5.53 8.62
N GLU A 250 -26.73 -5.35 7.92
CA GLU A 250 -25.84 -6.46 7.52
C GLU A 250 -25.29 -7.21 8.74
N LYS A 251 -24.83 -6.48 9.77
CA LYS A 251 -24.38 -7.09 11.02
C LYS A 251 -25.49 -7.85 11.73
N LYS A 252 -26.72 -7.34 11.70
CA LYS A 252 -27.88 -8.02 12.30
C LYS A 252 -28.20 -9.30 11.53
N GLN A 253 -28.19 -9.26 10.20
CA GLN A 253 -28.40 -10.44 9.36
C GLN A 253 -27.35 -11.52 9.66
N LYS A 254 -26.06 -11.15 9.69
CA LYS A 254 -24.99 -12.09 10.03
C LYS A 254 -25.18 -12.74 11.41
N ARG A 255 -25.58 -11.97 12.43
CA ARG A 255 -25.90 -12.54 13.76
C ARG A 255 -27.03 -13.56 13.70
N LEU A 256 -28.05 -13.32 12.87
CA LEU A 256 -29.15 -14.26 12.70
C LEU A 256 -28.71 -15.53 11.97
N GLU A 257 -27.86 -15.41 10.95
CA GLU A 257 -27.26 -16.55 10.26
C GLU A 257 -26.42 -17.40 11.23
N ASP A 258 -25.60 -16.75 12.07
CA ASP A 258 -24.82 -17.42 13.10
C ASP A 258 -25.71 -18.15 14.13
N LEU A 259 -26.85 -17.57 14.50
CA LEU A 259 -27.83 -18.21 15.40
C LEU A 259 -28.52 -19.41 14.75
N VAL A 260 -28.86 -19.33 13.46
CA VAL A 260 -29.42 -20.47 12.71
C VAL A 260 -28.38 -21.60 12.62
N ASN A 261 -27.11 -21.25 12.37
CA ASN A 261 -26.01 -22.21 12.40
C ASN A 261 -25.85 -22.86 13.78
N LEU A 262 -25.93 -22.07 14.84
CA LEU A 262 -25.91 -22.56 16.22
C LEU A 262 -27.06 -23.53 16.48
N TYR A 263 -28.26 -23.20 16.04
CA TYR A 263 -29.44 -24.05 16.15
C TYR A 263 -29.25 -25.39 15.44
N HIS A 264 -28.77 -25.38 14.20
CA HIS A 264 -28.51 -26.61 13.44
C HIS A 264 -27.42 -27.48 14.07
N ASN A 265 -26.42 -26.84 14.68
CA ASN A 265 -25.34 -27.51 15.39
C ASN A 265 -25.72 -27.92 16.82
N SER A 266 -26.82 -27.42 17.38
CA SER A 266 -27.23 -27.75 18.74
C SER A 266 -27.51 -29.25 18.93
N SER A 267 -27.90 -29.94 17.85
CA SER A 267 -28.07 -31.40 17.83
C SER A 267 -26.80 -32.19 18.15
N SER A 268 -25.61 -31.60 17.95
CA SER A 268 -24.33 -32.23 18.29
C SER A 268 -23.79 -31.82 19.66
N TYR A 269 -24.49 -30.95 20.39
CA TYR A 269 -24.05 -30.52 21.72
C TYR A 269 -24.15 -31.65 22.73
N ILE A 270 -23.19 -31.65 23.65
CA ILE A 270 -23.10 -32.66 24.69
C ILE A 270 -24.05 -32.28 25.82
N THR A 271 -25.00 -33.17 26.10
CA THR A 271 -25.86 -33.17 27.28
C THR A 271 -25.44 -34.32 28.19
N LEU A 272 -25.85 -34.30 29.46
CA LEU A 272 -25.53 -35.38 30.40
C LEU A 272 -26.03 -36.74 29.89
N ASP A 273 -27.18 -36.75 29.21
CA ASP A 273 -27.80 -37.97 28.70
C ASP A 273 -27.09 -38.53 27.45
N ASN A 274 -26.39 -37.70 26.67
CA ASN A 274 -25.73 -38.12 25.43
C ASN A 274 -24.20 -38.23 25.54
N LEU A 275 -23.65 -37.90 26.72
CA LEU A 275 -22.21 -37.83 26.96
C LEU A 275 -21.54 -39.19 26.75
N ASP A 276 -22.07 -40.25 27.35
CA ASP A 276 -21.49 -41.60 27.24
C ASP A 276 -21.53 -42.12 25.80
N TYR A 277 -22.63 -41.87 25.09
CA TYR A 277 -22.76 -42.22 23.68
C TYR A 277 -21.69 -41.49 22.85
N LYS A 278 -21.52 -40.18 23.03
CA LYS A 278 -20.52 -39.39 22.29
C LYS A 278 -19.09 -39.80 22.62
N ILE A 279 -18.81 -40.17 23.87
CA ILE A 279 -17.51 -40.72 24.27
C ILE A 279 -17.24 -42.03 23.55
N SER A 280 -18.23 -42.94 23.51
CA SER A 280 -18.09 -44.22 22.81
C SER A 280 -17.91 -44.05 21.30
N GLU A 281 -18.67 -43.13 20.68
CA GLU A 281 -18.56 -42.77 19.26
C GLU A 281 -17.17 -42.19 18.96
N PHE A 282 -16.68 -41.30 19.82
CA PHE A 282 -15.34 -40.73 19.71
C PHE A 282 -14.27 -41.81 19.80
N PHE A 283 -14.28 -42.69 20.79
CA PHE A 283 -13.27 -43.74 20.91
C PHE A 283 -13.35 -44.80 19.81
N SER A 284 -14.55 -45.05 19.28
CA SER A 284 -14.75 -45.96 18.13
C SER A 284 -14.21 -45.35 16.83
N SER A 285 -14.38 -44.03 16.64
CA SER A 285 -13.92 -43.29 15.47
C SER A 285 -12.48 -42.76 15.57
N ALA A 286 -11.91 -42.67 16.78
CA ALA A 286 -10.58 -42.16 17.06
C ALA A 286 -9.44 -43.08 16.60
N SER A 287 -9.74 -44.22 16.00
CA SER A 287 -8.76 -45.10 15.36
C SER A 287 -8.02 -44.44 14.17
N GLY A 288 -8.40 -43.22 13.76
CA GLY A 288 -7.77 -42.52 12.63
C GLY A 288 -7.66 -40.99 12.70
N THR A 289 -7.84 -40.33 13.86
CA THR A 289 -7.56 -38.87 13.93
C THR A 289 -6.06 -38.63 14.01
N HIS A 290 -5.35 -38.86 12.91
CA HIS A 290 -4.04 -38.22 12.73
C HIS A 290 -4.30 -36.72 12.69
N TYR A 291 -3.85 -36.00 13.71
CA TYR A 291 -3.71 -34.56 13.60
C TYR A 291 -2.80 -34.33 12.41
N MET A 292 -3.35 -33.75 11.34
CA MET A 292 -2.58 -33.49 10.13
C MET A 292 -1.38 -32.63 10.54
N THR A 293 -0.19 -33.20 10.51
CA THR A 293 1.00 -32.49 10.95
C THR A 293 1.32 -31.38 9.96
N LEU A 294 2.04 -30.36 10.41
CA LEU A 294 2.45 -29.28 9.49
C LEU A 294 3.31 -29.82 8.34
N GLU A 295 4.04 -30.91 8.59
CA GLU A 295 4.82 -31.65 7.60
C GLU A 295 3.91 -32.35 6.59
N GLU A 296 2.89 -33.11 7.03
CA GLU A 296 1.88 -33.70 6.14
C GLU A 296 1.12 -32.66 5.31
N LEU A 297 0.87 -31.46 5.86
CA LEU A 297 0.21 -30.37 5.12
C LEU A 297 1.11 -29.77 4.04
N VAL A 298 2.41 -29.68 4.34
CA VAL A 298 3.43 -29.24 3.38
C VAL A 298 3.68 -30.29 2.31
N GLU A 299 3.74 -31.58 2.67
CA GLU A 299 3.83 -32.71 1.75
C GLU A 299 2.58 -32.81 0.87
N SER A 300 1.38 -32.75 1.43
CA SER A 300 0.12 -32.66 0.66
C SER A 300 0.13 -31.50 -0.32
N ARG A 301 0.74 -30.36 0.02
CA ARG A 301 0.84 -29.22 -0.88
C ARG A 301 1.89 -29.44 -1.98
N HIS A 302 2.98 -30.14 -1.68
CA HIS A 302 4.04 -30.44 -2.62
C HIS A 302 3.68 -31.58 -3.57
N ASP A 303 3.19 -32.70 -3.05
CA ASP A 303 2.89 -33.92 -3.79
C ASP A 303 1.63 -33.78 -4.65
N ASN A 304 0.59 -33.16 -4.10
CA ASN A 304 -0.60 -32.84 -4.88
C ASN A 304 -0.45 -31.49 -5.61
N GLY A 305 0.66 -30.77 -5.48
CA GLY A 305 0.85 -29.46 -6.13
C GLY A 305 -0.19 -28.39 -5.75
N GLY A 306 -0.90 -28.57 -4.64
CA GLY A 306 -2.06 -27.77 -4.26
C GLY A 306 -3.38 -28.16 -4.97
N LEU A 307 -3.42 -29.32 -5.62
CA LEU A 307 -4.65 -29.93 -6.12
C LEU A 307 -5.57 -30.24 -4.92
N ILE A 308 -6.82 -29.83 -5.08
CA ILE A 308 -7.89 -30.01 -4.10
C ILE A 308 -8.15 -31.52 -4.00
N THR A 309 -8.01 -32.09 -2.81
CA THR A 309 -8.33 -33.51 -2.59
C THR A 309 -9.80 -33.77 -2.91
N ALA A 310 -10.15 -35.00 -3.34
CA ALA A 310 -11.54 -35.31 -3.69
C ALA A 310 -12.54 -35.09 -2.52
N SER A 311 -12.08 -35.25 -1.28
CA SER A 311 -12.88 -34.96 -0.09
C SER A 311 -13.05 -33.45 0.14
N GLU A 312 -12.01 -32.66 -0.12
CA GLU A 312 -12.08 -31.20 -0.05
C GLU A 312 -12.92 -30.61 -1.18
N SER A 313 -12.82 -31.17 -2.40
CA SER A 313 -13.65 -30.73 -3.53
C SER A 313 -15.12 -30.98 -3.22
N LEU A 314 -15.46 -32.16 -2.67
CA LEU A 314 -16.81 -32.47 -2.21
C LEU A 314 -17.28 -31.46 -1.15
N LYS A 315 -16.47 -31.18 -0.11
CA LYS A 315 -16.80 -30.17 0.91
C LYS A 315 -17.07 -28.80 0.29
N ARG A 316 -16.24 -28.36 -0.66
CA ARG A 316 -16.41 -27.08 -1.36
C ARG A 316 -17.67 -27.07 -2.23
N THR A 317 -17.98 -28.17 -2.92
CA THR A 317 -19.21 -28.28 -3.72
C THR A 317 -20.45 -28.18 -2.83
N VAL A 318 -20.46 -28.86 -1.68
CA VAL A 318 -21.55 -28.76 -0.71
C VAL A 318 -21.67 -27.34 -0.15
N GLN A 319 -20.55 -26.67 0.16
CA GLN A 319 -20.56 -25.27 0.59
C GLN A 319 -21.12 -24.33 -0.48
N LEU A 320 -20.75 -24.52 -1.76
CA LEU A 320 -21.26 -23.74 -2.87
C LEU A 320 -22.75 -23.98 -3.10
N GLN A 321 -23.18 -25.25 -3.08
CA GLN A 321 -24.58 -25.61 -3.20
C GLN A 321 -25.41 -25.00 -2.07
N ASN A 322 -24.89 -25.02 -0.85
CA ASN A 322 -25.49 -24.37 0.31
C ASN A 322 -25.61 -22.85 0.15
N ALA A 323 -24.56 -22.20 -0.33
CA ALA A 323 -24.57 -20.76 -0.58
C ALA A 323 -25.57 -20.37 -1.68
N LEU A 324 -25.74 -21.20 -2.72
CA LEU A 324 -26.69 -20.96 -3.82
C LEU A 324 -28.14 -21.24 -3.42
N ASN A 325 -28.37 -22.27 -2.61
CA ASN A 325 -29.71 -22.69 -2.21
C ASN A 325 -30.20 -22.04 -0.91
N SER A 326 -29.35 -21.21 -0.30
CA SER A 326 -29.55 -20.60 1.02
C SER A 326 -29.82 -21.65 2.10
N THR A 327 -29.03 -22.72 2.08
CA THR A 327 -29.02 -23.83 3.04
C THR A 327 -27.70 -23.89 3.81
N PHE A 328 -27.62 -24.68 4.87
CA PHE A 328 -26.43 -24.82 5.71
C PHE A 328 -26.12 -26.27 6.09
N GLY A 329 -24.85 -26.54 6.38
CA GLY A 329 -24.38 -27.84 6.88
C GLY A 329 -24.25 -28.91 5.79
N HIS A 330 -23.88 -30.14 6.17
CA HIS A 330 -23.74 -31.23 5.22
C HIS A 330 -25.09 -31.76 4.70
N ASP A 331 -26.13 -31.64 5.52
CA ASP A 331 -27.46 -32.21 5.28
C ASP A 331 -28.45 -31.22 4.63
N GLU A 332 -27.95 -30.18 3.95
CA GLU A 332 -28.76 -29.14 3.29
C GLU A 332 -29.85 -28.53 4.19
N LYS A 333 -29.51 -28.26 5.46
CA LYS A 333 -30.47 -27.74 6.44
C LYS A 333 -30.96 -26.35 6.03
N ILE A 334 -32.21 -26.05 6.37
CA ILE A 334 -32.89 -24.81 5.96
C ILE A 334 -32.13 -23.58 6.49
N GLY A 335 -31.75 -22.66 5.60
CA GLY A 335 -31.09 -21.42 5.99
C GLY A 335 -32.04 -20.26 6.28
N LEU A 336 -31.45 -19.15 6.73
CA LEU A 336 -32.18 -17.98 7.23
C LEU A 336 -33.17 -17.42 6.21
N GLU A 337 -32.79 -17.32 4.94
CA GLU A 337 -33.65 -16.76 3.89
C GLU A 337 -34.94 -17.55 3.71
N ARG A 338 -34.86 -18.88 3.63
CA ARG A 338 -36.04 -19.75 3.54
C ARG A 338 -36.93 -19.65 4.79
N ILE A 339 -36.33 -19.50 5.98
CA ILE A 339 -37.09 -19.28 7.22
C ILE A 339 -37.86 -17.96 7.16
N ILE A 340 -37.22 -16.89 6.68
CA ILE A 340 -37.85 -15.58 6.51
C ILE A 340 -38.96 -15.65 5.46
N GLU A 341 -38.72 -16.28 4.31
CA GLU A 341 -39.72 -16.48 3.26
C GLU A 341 -40.94 -17.25 3.78
N TRP A 342 -40.72 -18.34 4.50
CA TRP A 342 -41.78 -19.14 5.10
C TRP A 342 -42.57 -18.33 6.15
N SER A 343 -41.88 -17.57 7.01
CA SER A 343 -42.52 -16.68 7.98
C SER A 343 -43.37 -15.61 7.30
N ASN A 344 -42.87 -15.02 6.21
CA ASN A 344 -43.60 -14.00 5.45
C ASN A 344 -44.82 -14.60 4.75
N LYS A 345 -44.71 -15.83 4.22
CA LYS A 345 -45.84 -16.55 3.61
C LYS A 345 -46.91 -16.87 4.64
N LYS A 346 -46.53 -17.30 5.84
CA LYS A 346 -47.45 -17.58 6.94
C LYS A 346 -48.21 -16.31 7.37
N ASN A 347 -47.49 -15.21 7.57
CA ASN A 347 -48.09 -13.92 7.94
C ASN A 347 -49.07 -13.39 6.88
N LYS A 348 -48.90 -13.76 5.60
CA LYS A 348 -49.84 -13.41 4.51
C LYS A 348 -51.06 -14.33 4.45
N LEU A 349 -51.01 -15.52 5.05
CA LEU A 349 -52.15 -16.44 5.12
C LEU A 349 -53.01 -16.17 6.36
N ASP A 350 -52.38 -15.66 7.42
CA ASP A 350 -53.04 -15.30 8.68
C ASP A 350 -53.64 -13.87 8.67
N ALA A 351 -53.37 -13.07 7.63
CA ALA A 351 -53.91 -11.73 7.40
C ALA A 351 -54.91 -11.75 6.24
#